data_AF-A0A1H9IR36-F1
#
_entry.id   AF-A0A1H9IR36-F1
#
_cell.length_a   1.000
_cell.length_b   1.000
_cell.length_c   1.000
_cell.angle_alpha   90.00
_cell.angle_beta   90.00
_cell.angle_gamma   90.00
#
_symmetry.space_group_name_H-M   'P 1'
#
loop_
_entity.id
_entity.type
_entity.pdbx_description
1 polymer ?
#
loop_
_entity_poly.entity_id
_entity_poly.type
_entity_poly.pdbx_seq_one_letter_code
_entity_poly.pdbx_strand_id
1 'polypeptide(L)'
;MKWIFKAKSKLRILIDTHCDLSGYAEVTICAKKPDDSVVNFPAVVKDEEKGIIFYDVVDENDFDISGWWIFWPVVLFDDDRTAAGRAVKVFVHEVGAI
;
A
#
# COMPACT_ATOMS: atom_id res chain seq x y z
N MET A 1 10.52 11.88 9.19
CA MET A 1 9.68 11.52 8.01
C MET A 1 10.61 10.84 7.01
N LYS A 2 10.33 9.60 6.59
CA LYS A 2 11.18 8.88 5.62
C LYS A 2 10.65 9.16 4.22
N TRP A 3 11.52 9.54 3.29
CA TRP A 3 11.16 9.88 1.91
C TRP A 3 10.95 8.60 1.08
N ILE A 4 9.91 8.57 0.25
CA ILE A 4 9.70 7.54 -0.77
C ILE A 4 10.32 8.04 -2.07
N PHE A 5 11.16 7.23 -2.70
CA PHE A 5 11.79 7.56 -3.98
C PHE A 5 11.34 6.57 -5.06
N LYS A 6 11.24 7.08 -6.29
CA LYS A 6 11.04 6.30 -7.51
C LYS A 6 12.06 5.14 -7.62
N ALA A 7 11.64 4.00 -8.18
CA ALA A 7 12.52 2.87 -8.51
C ALA A 7 13.33 2.27 -7.34
N LYS A 8 12.76 2.21 -6.13
CA LYS A 8 13.41 1.59 -4.96
C LYS A 8 12.81 0.22 -4.64
N SER A 9 13.55 -0.84 -4.95
CA SER A 9 13.23 -2.25 -4.68
C SER A 9 13.51 -2.75 -3.24
N LYS A 10 13.69 -1.84 -2.27
CA LYS A 10 13.89 -2.17 -0.84
C LYS A 10 13.03 -1.33 0.11
N LEU A 11 11.89 -0.85 -0.38
CA LEU A 11 10.93 -0.12 0.43
C LEU A 11 9.85 -1.08 0.94
N ARG A 12 9.48 -0.94 2.22
CA ARG A 12 8.30 -1.62 2.78
C ARG A 12 7.22 -0.60 3.05
N ILE A 13 6.06 -0.77 2.44
CA ILE A 13 4.84 -0.03 2.77
C ILE A 13 4.17 -0.80 3.91
N LEU A 14 4.00 -0.15 5.07
CA LEU A 14 3.31 -0.74 6.21
C LEU A 14 2.08 0.08 6.50
N ILE A 15 0.92 -0.57 6.57
CA ILE A 15 -0.37 0.06 6.82
C ILE A 15 -1.00 -0.57 8.05
N ASP A 16 -1.41 0.29 8.97
CA ASP A 16 -2.28 -0.06 10.09
C ASP A 16 -3.72 0.18 9.64
N THR A 17 -4.49 -0.89 9.52
CA THR A 17 -5.90 -0.83 9.12
C THR A 17 -6.82 -0.48 10.30
N HIS A 18 -6.31 -0.53 11.54
CA HIS A 18 -7.08 -0.39 12.79
C HIS A 18 -8.32 -1.29 12.87
N CYS A 19 -8.29 -2.43 12.17
CA CYS A 19 -9.37 -3.40 12.10
C CYS A 19 -8.84 -4.79 12.40
N ASP A 20 -9.62 -5.62 13.09
CA ASP A 20 -9.30 -7.04 13.24
C ASP A 20 -9.47 -7.72 11.88
N LEU A 21 -8.39 -8.34 11.41
CA LEU A 21 -8.33 -9.02 10.12
C LEU A 21 -8.57 -10.53 10.24
N SER A 22 -8.99 -11.03 11.40
CA SER A 22 -9.33 -12.44 11.59
C SER A 22 -10.34 -12.92 10.53
N GLY A 23 -10.01 -14.01 9.83
CA GLY A 23 -10.85 -14.56 8.75
C GLY A 23 -10.69 -13.85 7.40
N TYR A 24 -9.61 -13.09 7.19
CA TYR A 24 -9.30 -12.55 5.86
C TYR A 24 -9.06 -13.66 4.84
N ALA A 25 -9.57 -13.46 3.63
CA ALA A 25 -9.28 -14.28 2.46
C ALA A 25 -8.17 -13.64 1.61
N GLU A 26 -8.25 -12.33 1.39
CA GLU A 26 -7.29 -11.57 0.58
C GLU A 26 -7.06 -10.18 1.15
N VAL A 27 -5.81 -9.69 1.08
CA VAL A 27 -5.44 -8.33 1.41
C VAL A 27 -4.68 -7.67 0.28
N THR A 28 -5.11 -6.46 -0.09
CA THR A 28 -4.54 -5.70 -1.19
C THR A 28 -4.30 -4.27 -0.74
N ILE A 29 -3.19 -3.68 -1.15
CA ILE A 29 -2.96 -2.23 -1.04
C ILE A 29 -3.23 -1.64 -2.42
N CYS A 30 -4.32 -0.91 -2.56
CA CYS A 30 -4.60 -0.16 -3.75
C CYS A 30 -3.85 1.17 -3.70
N ALA A 31 -3.40 1.64 -4.86
CA ALA A 31 -2.81 2.95 -4.99
C ALA A 31 -3.31 3.66 -6.25
N LYS A 32 -3.58 4.95 -6.11
CA LYS A 32 -3.84 5.86 -7.22
C LYS A 32 -2.58 6.67 -7.50
N LYS A 33 -2.09 6.55 -8.72
CA LYS A 33 -0.93 7.27 -9.24
C LYS A 33 -1.26 8.74 -9.53
N PRO A 34 -0.25 9.59 -9.75
CA PRO A 34 -0.43 11.00 -10.12
C PRO A 34 -1.14 11.21 -11.46
N ASP A 35 -1.11 10.22 -12.35
CA ASP A 35 -1.78 10.22 -13.66
C ASP A 35 -3.23 9.69 -13.59
N ASP A 36 -3.77 9.57 -12.39
CA ASP A 36 -5.07 8.99 -12.05
C ASP A 36 -5.24 7.48 -12.32
N SER A 37 -4.20 6.79 -12.80
CA SER A 37 -4.24 5.33 -12.93
C SER A 37 -4.26 4.65 -11.55
N VAL A 38 -4.89 3.47 -11.47
CA VAL A 38 -4.98 2.68 -10.24
C VAL A 38 -4.17 1.41 -10.40
N VAL A 39 -3.36 1.10 -9.39
CA VAL A 39 -2.58 -0.12 -9.29
C VAL A 39 -2.86 -0.83 -7.97
N ASN A 40 -2.72 -2.14 -7.98
CA ASN A 40 -3.02 -2.99 -6.84
C ASN A 40 -1.76 -3.77 -6.46
N PHE A 41 -1.37 -3.66 -5.19
CA PHE A 41 -0.23 -4.37 -4.64
C PHE A 41 -0.73 -5.50 -3.73
N PRO A 42 -0.36 -6.77 -4.00
CA PRO A 42 -0.74 -7.88 -3.13
C PRO A 42 -0.03 -7.71 -1.78
N ALA A 43 -0.78 -7.54 -0.70
CA ALA A 43 -0.21 -7.31 0.62
C ALA A 43 -0.09 -8.62 1.41
N VAL A 44 0.67 -8.56 2.50
CA VAL A 44 0.81 -9.66 3.45
C VAL A 44 0.38 -9.15 4.83
N VAL A 45 -0.40 -9.94 5.55
CA VAL A 45 -0.77 -9.64 6.94
C VAL A 45 0.42 -9.96 7.85
N LYS A 46 0.82 -8.98 8.64
CA LYS A 46 1.87 -9.13 9.66
C LYS A 46 1.30 -9.47 11.03
N ASP A 47 0.14 -8.89 11.36
CA ASP A 47 -0.53 -9.02 12.65
C ASP A 47 -2.04 -8.87 12.40
N GLU A 48 -2.79 -9.96 12.55
CA GLU A 48 -4.23 -10.02 12.25
C GLU A 48 -5.04 -9.23 13.29
N GLU A 49 -4.75 -9.42 14.58
CA GLU A 49 -5.48 -8.77 15.68
C GLU A 49 -5.29 -7.24 15.67
N LYS A 50 -4.11 -6.76 15.29
CA LYS A 50 -3.82 -5.33 15.16
C LYS A 50 -4.13 -4.76 13.78
N GLY A 51 -4.44 -5.61 12.81
CA GLY A 51 -4.70 -5.21 11.44
C GLY A 51 -3.52 -4.58 10.72
N ILE A 52 -2.32 -5.09 10.96
CA ILE A 52 -1.10 -4.60 10.32
C ILE A 52 -0.85 -5.40 9.05
N ILE A 53 -0.87 -4.71 7.91
CA ILE A 53 -0.50 -5.29 6.62
C ILE A 53 0.74 -4.59 6.05
N PHE A 54 1.46 -5.28 5.18
CA PHE A 54 2.59 -4.68 4.47
C PHE A 54 2.74 -5.19 3.04
N TYR A 55 3.40 -4.38 2.24
CA TYR A 55 3.90 -4.76 0.92
C TYR A 55 5.38 -4.41 0.84
N ASP A 56 6.19 -5.40 0.49
CA ASP A 56 7.56 -5.19 0.10
C ASP A 56 7.60 -4.86 -1.40
N VAL A 57 8.15 -3.70 -1.72
CA VAL A 57 8.31 -3.24 -3.10
C VAL A 57 9.38 -4.11 -3.75
N VAL A 58 8.98 -4.86 -4.77
CA VAL A 58 9.83 -5.84 -5.45
C VAL A 58 10.29 -5.36 -6.81
N ASP A 59 9.51 -4.51 -7.47
CA ASP A 59 9.80 -3.99 -8.81
C ASP A 59 10.18 -2.51 -8.74
N GLU A 60 11.17 -2.12 -9.55
CA GLU A 60 11.52 -0.72 -9.75
C GLU A 60 10.38 0.07 -10.45
N ASN A 61 9.46 -0.64 -11.09
CA ASN A 61 8.27 -0.08 -11.75
C ASN A 61 7.06 0.09 -10.82
N ASP A 62 7.10 -0.43 -9.58
CA ASP A 62 6.00 -0.26 -8.61
C ASP A 62 5.74 1.23 -8.30
N PHE A 63 6.82 2.02 -8.33
CA PHE A 63 6.81 3.47 -8.24
C PHE A 63 7.51 4.08 -9.45
N ASP A 64 6.80 4.12 -10.57
CA ASP A 64 7.28 4.59 -11.87
C ASP A 64 7.11 6.10 -12.08
N ILE A 65 6.15 6.73 -11.40
CA ILE A 65 5.80 8.15 -11.56
C ILE A 65 6.10 8.90 -10.26
N SER A 66 6.83 10.02 -10.34
CA SER A 66 7.00 10.94 -9.22
C SER A 66 5.76 11.83 -9.06
N GLY A 67 5.42 12.18 -7.82
CA GLY A 67 4.25 13.01 -7.52
C GLY A 67 3.44 12.49 -6.34
N TRP A 68 2.19 12.96 -6.24
CA TRP A 68 1.30 12.55 -5.17
C TRP A 68 0.60 11.23 -5.48
N TRP A 69 0.89 10.23 -4.67
CA TRP A 69 0.21 8.95 -4.67
C TRP A 69 -0.79 8.89 -3.52
N ILE A 70 -1.91 8.20 -3.73
CA ILE A 70 -2.91 7.92 -2.69
C ILE A 70 -2.96 6.41 -2.49
N PHE A 71 -2.74 5.92 -1.29
CA PHE A 71 -2.78 4.50 -0.95
C PHE A 71 -3.97 4.22 -0.05
N TRP A 72 -4.65 3.11 -0.23
CA TRP A 72 -5.66 2.62 0.70
C TRP A 72 -5.64 1.08 0.73
N PRO A 73 -5.79 0.47 1.91
CA PRO A 73 -5.86 -0.97 2.01
C PRO A 73 -7.31 -1.44 1.74
N VAL A 74 -7.43 -2.59 1.09
CA VAL A 74 -8.68 -3.31 0.85
C VAL A 74 -8.48 -4.74 1.36
N VAL A 75 -9.44 -5.21 2.13
CA VAL A 75 -9.46 -6.55 2.71
C VAL A 75 -10.74 -7.24 2.29
N LEU A 76 -10.62 -8.44 1.76
CA LEU A 76 -11.73 -9.34 1.49
C LEU A 76 -11.72 -10.44 2.57
N PHE A 77 -12.86 -10.64 3.21
CA PHE A 77 -13.07 -11.71 4.20
C PHE A 77 -13.62 -12.97 3.52
N ASP A 78 -13.48 -14.11 4.19
CA ASP A 78 -13.97 -15.41 3.73
C ASP A 78 -15.50 -15.49 3.56
N ASP A 79 -16.23 -14.55 4.16
CA ASP A 79 -17.68 -14.40 4.08
C ASP A 79 -18.16 -13.35 3.05
N ASP A 80 -17.32 -13.04 2.07
CA ASP A 80 -17.54 -12.04 1.01
C ASP A 80 -17.69 -10.59 1.49
N ARG A 81 -17.48 -10.30 2.78
CA ARG A 81 -17.43 -8.92 3.25
C ARG A 81 -16.12 -8.25 2.85
N THR A 82 -16.17 -6.94 2.68
CA THR A 82 -15.00 -6.12 2.40
C THR A 82 -14.80 -5.05 3.45
N ALA A 83 -13.58 -4.89 3.95
CA ALA A 83 -13.16 -3.72 4.71
C ALA A 83 -12.17 -2.88 3.89
N ALA A 84 -12.34 -1.57 3.94
CA ALA A 84 -11.37 -0.63 3.41
C ALA A 84 -10.81 0.19 4.57
N GLY A 85 -9.49 0.28 4.67
CA GLY A 85 -8.85 1.15 5.64
C GLY A 85 -8.74 2.58 5.12
N ARG A 86 -8.12 3.44 5.92
CA ARG A 86 -7.98 4.86 5.61
C ARG A 86 -7.06 5.09 4.40
N ALA A 87 -7.50 5.96 3.49
CA ALA A 87 -6.65 6.44 2.41
C ALA A 87 -5.60 7.45 2.93
N VAL A 88 -4.36 7.28 2.50
CA VAL A 88 -3.22 8.12 2.86
C VAL A 88 -2.57 8.66 1.59
N LYS A 89 -2.28 9.97 1.59
CA LYS A 89 -1.62 10.64 0.48
C LYS A 89 -0.13 10.83 0.77
N VAL A 90 0.74 10.33 -0.09
CA VAL A 90 2.21 10.38 0.07
C VAL A 90 2.86 10.89 -1.21
N PHE A 91 3.90 11.70 -1.09
CA PHE A 91 4.66 12.17 -2.24
C PHE A 91 5.82 11.20 -2.55
N VAL A 92 5.87 10.71 -3.78
CA VAL A 92 6.97 9.91 -4.32
C VAL A 92 7.95 10.86 -5.03
N HIS A 93 9.18 10.91 -4.52
CA HIS A 93 10.23 11.77 -5.02
C HIS A 93 10.99 11.13 -6.17
N GLU A 94 11.54 11.97 -7.03
CA GLU A 94 12.53 11.55 -8.01
C GLU A 94 13.90 11.40 -7.36
N VAL A 95 14.67 10.40 -7.77
CA VAL A 95 16.04 10.18 -7.27
C VAL A 95 16.92 11.32 -7.79
N GLY A 96 17.57 12.05 -6.87
CA GLY A 96 18.44 13.19 -7.23
C GLY A 96 17.79 14.58 -7.08
N ALA A 97 16.52 14.65 -6.67
CA ALA A 97 15.87 15.90 -6.27
C ALA A 97 16.18 16.23 -4.79
N ILE A 98 17.42 16.62 -4.48
CA ILE A 98 17.82 17.25 -3.21
C ILE A 98 18.84 18.35 -3.53
#